data_AF-A0A9Y2IB21-F1
#
_entry.id   AF-A0A9Y2IB21-F1
#
_cell.length_a   1.000
_cell.length_b   1.000
_cell.length_c   1.000
_cell.angle_alpha   90.00
_cell.angle_beta   90.00
_cell.angle_gamma   90.00
#
_symmetry.space_group_name_H-M   'P 1'
#
loop_
_entity.id
_entity.type
_entity.pdbx_description
1 polymer ?
#
loop_
_entity_poly.entity_id
_entity_poly.type
_entity_poly.pdbx_seq_one_letter_code
_entity_poly.pdbx_strand_id
1 'polypeptide(L)'
;MRQPFADALVHPGPCSALTLAPVLVITGLAGLAGGVNNPIIGAVSYERIPEHLHARVLGAIKASAWIGIPFGSLLGGALTAGTGLTTALLASGTAMLIATLTPLVFPAWRQLDTRHDNPHGQTVQ
;
A
#
# COMPACT_ATOMS: atom_id res chain seq x y z
N MET A 1 -31.05 -16.75 -11.70
CA MET A 1 -29.60 -17.01 -11.48
C MET A 1 -28.96 -16.09 -10.42
N ARG A 2 -29.65 -15.71 -9.32
CA ARG A 2 -29.14 -14.74 -8.31
C ARG A 2 -28.96 -15.31 -6.90
N GLN A 3 -29.15 -16.61 -6.70
CA GLN A 3 -29.27 -17.23 -5.37
C GLN A 3 -28.00 -17.97 -4.84
N PRO A 4 -26.99 -18.41 -5.61
CA PRO A 4 -25.92 -19.25 -5.05
C PRO A 4 -24.92 -18.49 -4.16
N PHE A 5 -24.85 -17.16 -4.24
CA PHE A 5 -23.92 -16.35 -3.46
C PHE A 5 -24.42 -16.09 -2.02
N ALA A 6 -25.74 -16.05 -1.83
CA ALA A 6 -26.35 -15.82 -0.52
C ALA A 6 -26.30 -17.08 0.36
N ASP A 7 -26.51 -18.25 -0.25
CA ASP A 7 -26.50 -19.54 0.46
C ASP A 7 -25.09 -19.91 0.99
N ALA A 8 -24.04 -19.49 0.28
CA ALA A 8 -22.64 -19.71 0.69
C ALA A 8 -22.21 -18.92 1.94
N LEU A 9 -22.91 -17.81 2.26
CA LEU A 9 -22.68 -16.99 3.45
C LEU A 9 -23.43 -17.52 4.69
N VAL A 10 -24.56 -18.20 4.48
CA VAL A 10 -25.45 -18.67 5.57
C VAL A 10 -25.13 -20.09 6.02
N HIS A 11 -24.64 -20.96 5.12
CA HIS A 11 -24.15 -22.29 5.46
C HIS A 11 -22.74 -22.54 4.90
N PRO A 12 -21.68 -22.03 5.55
CA PRO A 12 -20.33 -22.41 5.18
C PRO A 12 -20.14 -23.89 5.54
N GLY A 13 -20.21 -24.78 4.55
CA GLY A 13 -19.68 -26.13 4.70
C GLY A 13 -18.20 -26.06 5.13
N PRO A 14 -17.67 -27.08 5.82
CA PRO A 14 -16.29 -27.07 6.34
C PRO A 14 -15.22 -26.78 5.28
N CYS A 15 -15.53 -27.03 4.00
CA CYS A 15 -14.66 -26.75 2.85
C CYS A 15 -14.49 -25.25 2.54
N SER A 16 -15.56 -24.45 2.69
CA SER A 16 -15.54 -23.01 2.39
C SER A 16 -14.78 -22.21 3.44
N ALA A 17 -14.97 -22.58 4.71
CA ALA A 17 -14.27 -21.96 5.84
C ALA A 17 -12.75 -22.14 5.75
N LEU A 18 -12.29 -23.31 5.29
CA LEU A 18 -10.87 -23.63 5.12
C LEU A 18 -10.19 -22.73 4.07
N THR A 19 -10.92 -22.32 3.03
CA THR A 19 -10.42 -21.42 1.97
C THR A 19 -10.56 -19.93 2.31
N LEU A 20 -11.54 -19.55 3.12
CA LEU A 20 -11.82 -18.15 3.45
C LEU A 20 -10.88 -17.63 4.55
N ALA A 21 -10.56 -18.48 5.53
CA ALA A 21 -9.73 -18.08 6.67
C ALA A 21 -8.35 -17.54 6.25
N PRO A 22 -7.59 -18.17 5.34
CA PRO A 22 -6.31 -17.62 4.86
C PRO A 22 -6.47 -16.26 4.20
N VAL A 23 -7.50 -16.07 3.38
CA VAL A 23 -7.77 -14.82 2.68
C VAL A 23 -8.08 -13.70 3.66
N LEU A 24 -8.92 -13.97 4.68
CA LEU A 24 -9.26 -13.00 5.72
C LEU A 24 -8.04 -12.62 6.56
N VAL A 25 -7.21 -13.60 6.94
CA VAL A 25 -5.98 -13.34 7.70
C VAL A 25 -5.02 -12.48 6.88
N ILE A 26 -4.75 -12.85 5.63
CA ILE A 26 -3.86 -12.07 4.74
C ILE A 26 -4.42 -10.66 4.51
N THR A 27 -5.73 -10.53 4.27
CA THR A 27 -6.37 -9.22 4.07
C THR A 27 -6.30 -8.35 5.32
N GLY A 28 -6.49 -8.95 6.51
CA GLY A 28 -6.35 -8.25 7.78
C GLY A 28 -4.92 -7.76 8.01
N LEU A 29 -3.92 -8.62 7.80
CA LEU A 29 -2.50 -8.27 7.90
C LEU A 29 -2.10 -7.19 6.88
N ALA A 30 -2.54 -7.31 5.63
CA ALA A 30 -2.31 -6.33 4.59
C ALA A 30 -2.98 -4.98 4.92
N GLY A 31 -4.19 -5.01 5.47
CA GLY A 31 -4.91 -3.81 5.92
C GLY A 31 -4.21 -3.09 7.06
N LEU A 32 -3.68 -3.84 8.04
CA LEU A 32 -2.90 -3.27 9.14
C LEU A 32 -1.59 -2.66 8.63
N ALA A 33 -0.86 -3.39 7.77
CA ALA A 33 0.39 -2.93 7.19
C ALA A 33 0.18 -1.69 6.30
N GLY A 34 -0.79 -1.71 5.38
CA GLY A 34 -1.06 -0.59 4.48
C GLY A 34 -1.78 0.60 5.13
N GLY A 35 -2.57 0.36 6.17
CA GLY A 35 -3.38 1.39 6.83
C GLY A 35 -2.57 2.48 7.51
N VAL A 36 -1.43 2.11 8.12
CA VAL A 36 -0.57 3.05 8.84
C VAL A 36 0.24 3.97 7.89
N ASN A 37 0.48 3.54 6.66
CA ASN A 37 1.26 4.32 5.68
C ASN A 37 0.58 5.64 5.29
N ASN A 38 -0.76 5.64 5.14
CA ASN A 38 -1.50 6.82 4.69
C ASN A 38 -1.36 8.01 5.65
N PRO A 39 -1.56 7.86 6.98
CA PRO A 39 -1.32 8.93 7.94
C PRO A 39 0.14 9.40 8.01
N ILE A 40 1.11 8.47 7.97
CA ILE A 40 2.54 8.82 8.06
C ILE A 40 2.96 9.66 6.86
N ILE A 41 2.68 9.16 5.65
CA ILE A 41 3.04 9.87 4.40
C ILE A 41 2.25 11.17 4.28
N GLY A 42 0.98 11.15 4.68
CA GLY A 42 0.11 12.33 4.71
C GLY A 42 0.70 13.43 5.59
N ALA A 43 0.99 13.14 6.86
CA ALA A 43 1.54 14.10 7.81
C ALA A 43 2.86 14.72 7.31
N VAL A 44 3.81 13.89 6.87
CA VAL A 44 5.11 14.36 6.35
C VAL A 44 4.94 15.20 5.09
N SER A 45 3.99 14.86 4.21
CA SER A 45 3.72 15.65 3.01
C SER A 45 3.17 17.03 3.35
N TYR A 46 2.26 17.12 4.33
CA TYR A 46 1.72 18.40 4.78
C TYR A 46 2.76 19.28 5.48
N GLU A 47 3.67 18.69 6.27
CA GLU A 47 4.76 19.44 6.93
C GLU A 47 5.82 19.96 5.96
N ARG A 48 6.11 19.23 4.88
CA ARG A 48 7.18 19.60 3.92
C ARG A 48 6.74 20.53 2.80
N ILE A 49 5.47 20.49 2.40
CA ILE A 49 4.96 21.29 1.29
C ILE A 49 4.48 22.64 1.84
N PRO A 50 4.82 23.77 1.23
CA PRO A 50 4.29 25.08 1.65
C PRO A 50 2.79 25.20 1.32
N GLU A 51 2.02 25.83 2.22
CA GLU A 51 0.54 25.97 2.19
C GLU A 51 -0.02 26.32 0.80
N HIS A 52 0.59 27.30 0.12
CA HIS A 52 0.12 27.78 -1.19
C HIS A 52 0.28 26.77 -2.34
N LEU A 53 1.02 25.67 -2.15
CA LEU A 53 1.24 24.62 -3.15
C LEU A 53 0.60 23.27 -2.80
N HIS A 54 0.00 23.12 -1.63
CA HIS A 54 -0.60 21.86 -1.15
C HIS A 54 -1.53 21.24 -2.19
N ALA A 55 -2.48 22.00 -2.72
CA ALA A 55 -3.48 21.49 -3.66
C ALA A 55 -2.85 20.96 -4.96
N ARG A 56 -1.81 21.64 -5.48
CA ARG A 56 -1.16 21.24 -6.75
C ARG A 56 -0.25 20.04 -6.54
N VAL A 57 0.55 20.04 -5.48
CA VAL A 57 1.54 18.99 -5.22
C VAL A 57 0.86 17.72 -4.73
N LEU A 58 -0.04 17.80 -3.76
CA LEU A 58 -0.80 16.63 -3.28
C LEU A 58 -1.71 16.07 -4.37
N GLY A 59 -2.32 16.93 -5.19
CA GLY A 59 -3.10 16.52 -6.35
C GLY A 59 -2.27 15.72 -7.36
N ALA A 60 -1.08 16.21 -7.72
CA ALA A 60 -0.16 15.52 -8.62
C ALA A 60 0.34 14.18 -8.04
N ILE A 61 0.72 14.16 -6.76
CA ILE A 61 1.14 12.93 -6.06
C ILE A 61 0.00 11.90 -6.08
N LYS A 62 -1.22 12.28 -5.70
CA LYS A 62 -2.37 11.36 -5.72
C LYS A 62 -2.68 10.87 -7.13
N ALA A 63 -2.66 11.75 -8.13
CA ALA A 63 -2.89 11.35 -9.52
C ALA A 63 -1.84 10.33 -9.99
N SER A 64 -0.57 10.56 -9.69
CA SER A 64 0.51 9.63 -10.02
C SER A 64 0.36 8.28 -9.31
N ALA A 65 -0.06 8.28 -8.03
CA ALA A 65 -0.29 7.06 -7.27
C ALA A 65 -1.47 6.24 -7.83
N TRP A 66 -2.53 6.90 -8.30
CA TRP A 66 -3.74 6.23 -8.80
C TRP A 66 -3.61 5.72 -10.24
N ILE A 67 -2.68 6.26 -11.04
CA ILE A 67 -2.40 5.76 -12.39
C ILE A 67 -2.12 4.26 -12.39
N GLY A 68 -1.47 3.72 -11.36
CA GLY A 68 -1.14 2.29 -11.28
C GLY A 68 -2.35 1.35 -11.21
N ILE A 69 -3.52 1.82 -10.75
CA ILE A 69 -4.70 0.97 -10.52
C ILE A 69 -5.22 0.30 -11.80
N PRO A 70 -5.54 1.03 -12.90
CA PRO A 70 -6.01 0.40 -14.13
C PRO A 70 -4.96 -0.51 -14.79
N PHE A 71 -3.67 -0.18 -14.67
CA PHE A 71 -2.62 -1.01 -15.25
C PHE A 71 -2.38 -2.30 -14.44
N GLY A 72 -2.43 -2.20 -13.11
CA GLY A 72 -2.29 -3.35 -12.22
C GLY A 72 -3.41 -4.36 -12.40
N SER A 73 -4.66 -3.90 -12.55
CA SER A 73 -5.80 -4.80 -12.79
C SER A 73 -5.70 -5.51 -14.14
N LEU A 74 -5.31 -4.80 -15.20
CA LEU A 74 -5.12 -5.39 -16.53
C LEU A 74 -3.96 -6.40 -16.54
N LEU A 75 -2.82 -6.04 -15.94
CA LEU A 75 -1.65 -6.91 -15.86
C LEU A 75 -1.93 -8.16 -15.01
N GLY A 76 -2.61 -8.01 -13.88
CA GLY A 76 -3.00 -9.12 -13.02
C GLY A 76 -3.97 -10.07 -13.72
N GLY A 77 -4.96 -9.54 -14.45
CA GLY A 77 -5.88 -10.33 -15.27
C GLY A 77 -5.17 -11.09 -16.41
N ALA A 78 -4.28 -10.42 -17.14
CA ALA A 78 -3.51 -11.07 -18.20
C ALA A 78 -2.55 -12.14 -17.66
N LEU A 79 -1.87 -11.85 -16.55
CA LEU A 79 -0.92 -12.76 -15.91
C LEU A 79 -1.61 -14.01 -15.36
N THR A 80 -2.76 -13.84 -14.69
CA THR A 80 -3.56 -14.97 -14.20
C THR A 80 -4.11 -15.82 -15.35
N ALA A 81 -4.56 -15.19 -16.44
CA ALA A 81 -5.05 -15.91 -17.62
C ALA A 81 -3.94 -16.72 -18.31
N GLY A 82 -2.70 -16.20 -18.35
CA GLY A 82 -1.58 -16.86 -19.02
C GLY A 82 -0.80 -17.89 -18.18
N THR A 83 -0.70 -17.68 -16.87
CA THR A 83 0.18 -18.48 -15.98
C THR A 83 -0.55 -19.23 -14.87
N GLY A 84 -1.86 -19.01 -14.75
CA GLY A 84 -2.69 -19.53 -13.66
C GLY A 84 -2.66 -18.66 -12.40
N LEU A 85 -3.62 -18.92 -11.51
CA LEU A 85 -3.85 -18.12 -10.31
C LEU A 85 -2.69 -18.19 -9.30
N THR A 86 -2.17 -19.39 -9.03
CA THR A 86 -1.13 -19.59 -8.02
C THR A 86 0.17 -18.87 -8.39
N THR A 87 0.64 -19.02 -9.63
CA THR A 87 1.85 -18.36 -10.13
C THR A 87 1.70 -16.83 -10.08
N ALA A 88 0.55 -16.31 -10.49
CA ALA A 88 0.27 -14.88 -10.46
C ALA A 88 0.22 -14.31 -9.03
N LEU A 89 -0.36 -15.06 -8.08
CA LEU A 89 -0.39 -14.68 -6.66
C LEU A 89 1.02 -14.66 -6.05
N LEU A 90 1.83 -15.68 -6.32
CA LEU A 90 3.21 -15.74 -5.84
C LEU A 90 4.05 -14.61 -6.43
N ALA A 91 3.99 -14.39 -7.74
CA ALA A 91 4.72 -13.31 -8.41
C ALA A 91 4.33 -11.92 -7.86
N SER A 92 3.02 -11.67 -7.72
CA SER A 92 2.52 -10.40 -7.19
C SER A 92 2.89 -10.21 -5.72
N GLY A 93 2.79 -11.27 -4.91
CA GLY A 93 3.19 -11.25 -3.51
C GLY A 93 4.68 -10.99 -3.33
N THR A 94 5.54 -11.63 -4.12
CA THR A 94 6.99 -11.37 -4.11
C THR A 94 7.31 -9.94 -4.54
N ALA A 95 6.66 -9.43 -5.59
CA ALA A 95 6.83 -8.05 -6.02
C ALA A 95 6.43 -7.05 -4.92
N MET A 96 5.29 -7.29 -4.25
CA MET A 96 4.85 -6.46 -3.13
C MET A 96 5.80 -6.56 -1.93
N LEU A 97 6.33 -7.74 -1.65
CA LEU A 97 7.33 -7.96 -0.59
C LEU A 97 8.60 -7.14 -0.87
N ILE A 98 9.11 -7.17 -2.10
CA ILE A 98 10.27 -6.37 -2.52
C ILE A 98 9.99 -4.87 -2.36
N ALA A 99 8.82 -4.40 -2.82
CA ALA A 99 8.43 -3.00 -2.67
C ALA A 99 8.36 -2.56 -1.19
N THR A 100 7.85 -3.44 -0.32
CA THR A 100 7.73 -3.18 1.13
C THR A 100 9.09 -3.26 1.84
N LEU A 101 10.03 -4.06 1.35
CA LEU A 101 11.40 -4.15 1.87
C LEU A 101 12.31 -3.04 1.33
N THR A 102 11.91 -2.36 0.24
CA THR A 102 12.70 -1.28 -0.38
C THR A 102 13.11 -0.19 0.65
N PRO A 103 12.24 0.30 1.54
CA PRO A 103 12.62 1.25 2.60
C PRO A 103 13.71 0.74 3.55
N LEU A 104 13.77 -0.56 3.82
CA LEU A 104 14.78 -1.15 4.73
C LEU A 104 16.16 -1.27 4.07
N VAL A 105 16.20 -1.43 2.75
CA VAL A 105 17.45 -1.63 1.99
C VAL A 105 18.03 -0.30 1.49
N PHE A 106 17.21 0.73 1.27
CA PHE A 106 17.68 2.03 0.77
C PHE A 106 18.07 3.00 1.90
N PRO A 107 19.35 3.40 2.00
CA PRO A 107 19.85 4.32 3.02
C PRO A 107 19.31 5.77 2.91
N ALA A 108 18.45 6.06 1.93
CA ALA A 108 17.80 7.37 1.75
C ALA A 108 17.00 7.82 2.98
N TRP A 109 16.49 6.88 3.78
CA TRP A 109 15.74 7.18 5.01
C TRP A 109 16.64 7.63 6.17
N ARG A 110 17.96 7.38 6.11
CA ARG A 110 18.94 7.83 7.10
C ARG A 110 19.17 9.36 7.06
N GLN A 111 18.66 10.04 6.03
CA GLN A 111 18.64 11.51 5.92
C GLN A 111 17.43 12.15 6.61
N LEU A 112 16.46 11.37 7.10
CA LEU A 112 15.34 11.89 7.90
C LEU A 112 15.76 12.15 9.36
N ASP A 113 16.78 11.46 9.85
CA ASP A 113 17.33 11.61 11.21
C ASP A 113 18.35 12.76 11.34
N THR A 114 18.81 13.35 10.24
CA THR A 114 19.56 14.60 10.31
C THR A 114 18.61 15.72 10.70
N ARG A 115 18.42 15.92 12.01
CA ARG A 115 18.01 17.20 12.56
C ARG A 115 18.87 18.27 11.90
N HIS A 116 18.22 19.26 11.31
CA HIS A 116 18.86 20.55 11.08
C HIS A 116 19.10 21.14 12.47
N ASP A 117 20.27 20.85 13.03
CA ASP A 117 20.81 21.55 14.17
C ASP A 117 21.09 22.97 13.71
N ASN A 118 20.06 23.83 13.69
CA ASN A 118 20.23 25.24 13.35
C ASN A 118 21.18 25.87 14.39
N PRO A 119 22.40 26.31 14.03
CA PRO A 119 23.33 26.92 14.99
C PRO A 119 22.96 28.37 15.35
N HIS A 120 21.76 28.84 15.05
CA HIS A 120 21.37 30.25 15.15
C HIS A 120 20.71 30.65 16.48
N GLY A 121 20.96 29.88 17.54
CA GLY A 121 20.64 30.28 18.93
C GLY A 121 21.69 31.19 19.58
N GLN A 122 22.69 31.67 18.85
CA GLN A 122 23.67 32.64 19.32
C GLN A 122 23.58 33.94 18.51
N THR A 123 22.77 34.89 19.00
CA THR A 123 23.07 36.33 19.19
C THR A 123 21.77 37.12 19.30
N VAL A 124 21.26 37.26 20.52
CA VAL A 124 20.68 38.54 20.98
C VAL A 124 21.17 38.72 22.41
N GLN A 125 22.34 39.33 22.53
CA GLN A 125 22.81 40.00 23.73
C GLN A 125 22.57 41.49 23.54
#